data_AF-A0AAU4BMD2-F1
#
_entry.id   AF-A0AAU4BMD2-F1
#
_cell.length_a   1.000
_cell.length_b   1.000
_cell.length_c   1.000
_cell.angle_alpha   90.00
_cell.angle_beta   90.00
_cell.angle_gamma   90.00
#
_symmetry.space_group_name_H-M   'P 1'
#
loop_
_entity.id
_entity.type
_entity.pdbx_description
1 polymer ?
#
loop_
_entity_poly.entity_id
_entity_poly.type
_entity_poly.pdbx_seq_one_letter_code
_entity_poly.pdbx_strand_id
1 'polypeptide(L)'
;MTSRQDAAGTSTYGYDRGRLKTVTDGITGARQTLGYDAAGMPKTVDYGAGRVRTFGYDDYGRLTSDDLKNDTGQTMASVGYEYDLNNRMTRKATTGTADAGENTYTYDHAGRLTSWQTDGKTIPYGWDDSGNRVRNGDKTATYDARNRLISDGDHDYTYSPRGTLATRTNSGLTESFSFDAFDRLISGNEETYVYDGLDRVSSRNGVSFQYAGLENDPVSDGTASYARDPAGELLAVAEGVTKRLTLSDRHGDITATLDPASTSGPAESTAYSPFGEVIARSATAAPGNIGYQGDWTDPSTRNVNMGARWYNPGTGGFVSRDTVEYTGGDSILANRYTYAAGTPLTFDDPTGNWPSCGWCKKTFKAVNKWVIQPAYKYVVRPLVSAARSAFKPLVDLAKSAARKAKQAWNGIKQTVSSWSPP
;
A
#
# COMPACT_ATOMS: atom_id res chain seq x y z
N MET A 1 -7.92 -4.16 22.97
CA MET A 1 -8.28 -5.57 22.69
C MET A 1 -7.13 -6.45 23.20
N THR A 2 -7.34 -7.31 24.18
CA THR A 2 -6.27 -8.14 24.78
C THR A 2 -6.28 -9.60 24.30
N SER A 3 -7.36 -10.03 23.65
CA SER A 3 -7.44 -11.31 22.94
C SER A 3 -8.44 -11.20 21.79
N ARG A 4 -8.33 -12.12 20.84
CA ARG A 4 -9.31 -12.35 19.78
C ARG A 4 -9.45 -13.85 19.55
N GLN A 5 -10.67 -14.35 19.58
CA GLN A 5 -10.99 -15.73 19.21
C GLN A 5 -11.77 -15.70 17.91
N ASP A 6 -11.26 -16.40 16.90
CA ASP A 6 -11.84 -16.46 15.56
C ASP A 6 -11.47 -17.81 14.88
N ALA A 7 -11.69 -17.91 13.56
CA ALA A 7 -11.39 -19.11 12.77
C ALA A 7 -9.91 -19.52 12.81
N ALA A 8 -9.01 -18.56 13.03
CA ALA A 8 -7.57 -18.77 13.14
C ALA A 8 -7.13 -19.10 14.58
N GLY A 9 -8.07 -19.39 15.49
CA GLY A 9 -7.80 -19.74 16.89
C GLY A 9 -7.86 -18.55 17.83
N THR A 10 -7.16 -18.65 18.97
CA THR A 10 -7.13 -17.58 19.98
C THR A 10 -5.80 -16.86 19.94
N SER A 11 -5.81 -15.62 19.47
CA SER A 11 -4.66 -14.72 19.55
C SER A 11 -4.73 -13.87 20.83
N THR A 12 -3.59 -13.60 21.46
CA THR A 12 -3.51 -12.76 22.67
C THR A 12 -2.51 -11.60 22.48
N TYR A 13 -2.82 -10.47 23.10
CA TYR A 13 -2.12 -9.20 22.90
C TYR A 13 -1.81 -8.54 24.24
N GLY A 14 -0.53 -8.28 24.49
CA GLY A 14 -0.05 -7.52 25.63
C GLY A 14 0.38 -6.12 25.21
N TYR A 15 0.22 -5.12 26.09
CA TYR A 15 0.51 -3.73 25.79
C TYR A 15 1.45 -3.10 26.82
N ASP A 16 2.33 -2.22 26.37
CA ASP A 16 3.11 -1.30 27.21
C ASP A 16 2.76 0.14 26.84
N ARG A 17 2.26 0.91 27.82
CA ARG A 17 1.83 2.31 27.63
C ARG A 17 0.90 2.49 26.41
N GLY A 18 -0.03 1.57 26.23
CA GLY A 18 -1.01 1.57 25.13
C GLY A 18 -0.48 1.09 23.77
N ARG A 19 0.81 0.74 23.65
CA ARG A 19 1.41 0.18 22.43
C ARG A 19 1.51 -1.34 22.51
N LEU A 20 1.34 -2.03 21.39
CA LEU A 20 1.41 -3.49 21.32
C LEU A 20 2.82 -3.96 21.70
N LYS A 21 2.95 -4.71 22.79
CA LYS A 21 4.25 -5.17 23.30
C LYS A 21 4.51 -6.63 23.00
N THR A 22 3.48 -7.46 23.08
CA THR A 22 3.59 -8.90 22.83
C THR A 22 2.38 -9.41 22.10
N VAL A 23 2.60 -10.35 21.20
CA VAL A 23 1.54 -11.06 20.47
C VAL A 23 1.79 -12.55 20.62
N THR A 24 0.75 -13.33 20.86
CA THR A 24 0.79 -14.78 20.63
C THR A 24 -0.32 -15.10 19.66
N ASP A 25 0.03 -15.56 18.46
CA ASP A 25 -0.95 -15.81 17.40
C ASP A 25 -1.68 -17.15 17.60
N GLY A 26 -2.94 -17.21 17.16
CA GLY A 26 -3.80 -18.38 17.36
C GLY A 26 -3.47 -19.59 16.48
N ILE A 27 -2.62 -19.44 15.47
CA ILE A 27 -2.30 -20.50 14.50
C ILE A 27 -1.08 -21.30 14.96
N THR A 28 0.03 -20.62 15.15
CA THR A 28 1.34 -21.21 15.48
C THR A 28 1.53 -21.30 16.98
N GLY A 29 0.89 -20.43 17.77
CA GLY A 29 1.15 -20.26 19.20
C GLY A 29 2.49 -19.60 19.50
N ALA A 30 3.23 -19.14 18.49
CA ALA A 30 4.50 -18.44 18.70
C ALA A 30 4.25 -17.08 19.33
N ARG A 31 5.14 -16.70 20.25
CA ARG A 31 5.11 -15.41 20.91
C ARG A 31 6.06 -14.44 20.21
N GLN A 32 5.52 -13.34 19.70
CA GLN A 32 6.30 -12.23 19.18
C GLN A 32 6.41 -11.11 20.24
N THR A 33 7.58 -10.48 20.34
CA THR A 33 7.80 -9.34 21.24
C THR A 33 8.29 -8.12 20.47
N LEU A 34 7.57 -7.01 20.59
CA LEU A 34 7.86 -5.76 19.90
C LEU A 34 8.70 -4.83 20.79
N GLY A 35 9.67 -4.15 20.19
CA GLY A 35 10.45 -3.08 20.79
C GLY A 35 10.21 -1.77 20.06
N TYR A 36 10.30 -0.65 20.77
CA TYR A 36 10.11 0.68 20.22
C TYR A 36 11.31 1.56 20.54
N ASP A 37 11.61 2.51 19.65
CA ASP A 37 12.60 3.54 19.92
C ASP A 37 12.03 4.68 20.79
N ALA A 38 12.85 5.72 21.00
CA ALA A 38 12.47 6.89 21.80
C ALA A 38 11.40 7.76 21.13
N ALA A 39 11.30 7.74 19.80
CA ALA A 39 10.24 8.40 19.03
C ALA A 39 8.92 7.60 19.05
N GLY A 40 8.96 6.37 19.54
CA GLY A 40 7.83 5.46 19.61
C GLY A 40 7.61 4.63 18.34
N MET A 41 8.56 4.66 17.41
CA MET A 41 8.55 3.85 16.18
C MET A 41 8.94 2.41 16.49
N PRO A 42 8.37 1.40 15.78
CA PRO A 42 8.80 0.01 15.93
C PRO A 42 10.29 -0.13 15.63
N LYS A 43 11.07 -0.62 16.59
CA LYS A 43 12.53 -0.82 16.45
C LYS A 43 12.89 -2.29 16.29
N THR A 44 12.16 -3.18 16.95
CA THR A 44 12.43 -4.62 16.89
C THR A 44 11.14 -5.44 16.90
N VAL A 45 11.17 -6.60 16.25
CA VAL A 45 10.20 -7.69 16.45
C VAL A 45 11.00 -8.96 16.65
N ASP A 46 10.94 -9.52 17.85
CA ASP A 46 11.46 -10.85 18.15
C ASP A 46 10.37 -11.87 17.80
N TYR A 47 10.65 -12.76 16.84
CA TYR A 47 9.74 -13.82 16.38
C TYR A 47 9.92 -15.14 17.16
N GLY A 48 10.81 -15.17 18.14
CA GLY A 48 11.23 -16.38 18.83
C GLY A 48 12.18 -17.24 18.00
N ALA A 49 12.64 -18.34 18.60
CA ALA A 49 13.67 -19.23 18.03
C ALA A 49 14.93 -18.46 17.55
N GLY A 50 15.26 -17.39 18.26
CA GLY A 50 16.44 -16.59 18.03
C GLY A 50 16.41 -15.67 16.83
N ARG A 51 15.23 -15.35 16.30
CA ARG A 51 15.06 -14.53 15.11
C ARG A 51 14.52 -13.17 15.48
N VAL A 52 15.35 -12.15 15.30
CA VAL A 52 15.01 -10.76 15.62
C VAL A 52 15.05 -9.93 14.36
N ARG A 53 13.92 -9.29 14.06
CA ARG A 53 13.80 -8.27 13.03
C ARG A 53 14.10 -6.90 13.63
N THR A 54 14.90 -6.08 12.97
CA THR A 54 15.28 -4.74 13.43
C THR A 54 15.03 -3.69 12.36
N PHE A 55 14.52 -2.52 12.76
CA PHE A 55 14.20 -1.42 11.86
C PHE A 55 15.08 -0.20 12.14
N GLY A 56 15.56 0.43 11.07
CA GLY A 56 16.29 1.70 11.09
C GLY A 56 15.47 2.81 10.42
N TYR A 57 15.61 4.05 10.91
CA TYR A 57 14.90 5.21 10.38
C TYR A 57 15.84 6.39 10.19
N ASP A 58 15.53 7.25 9.22
CA ASP A 58 16.17 8.56 9.08
C ASP A 58 15.50 9.63 9.99
N ASP A 59 16.04 10.86 9.96
CA ASP A 59 15.56 11.98 10.77
C ASP A 59 14.14 12.44 10.41
N TYR A 60 13.61 12.02 9.25
CA TYR A 60 12.22 12.25 8.84
C TYR A 60 11.29 11.09 9.24
N GLY A 61 11.84 10.10 9.96
CA GLY A 61 11.15 8.90 10.38
C GLY A 61 11.01 7.84 9.29
N ARG A 62 11.56 8.03 8.09
CA ARG A 62 11.38 7.08 6.98
C ARG A 62 12.24 5.85 7.21
N LEU A 63 11.70 4.67 6.91
CA LEU A 63 12.40 3.40 7.11
C LEU A 63 13.63 3.31 6.19
N THR A 64 14.83 3.20 6.74
CA THR A 64 16.08 3.06 5.96
C THR A 64 16.60 1.64 5.94
N SER A 65 16.29 0.84 6.97
CA SER A 65 16.68 -0.57 7.02
C SER A 65 15.64 -1.45 7.71
N ASP A 66 15.61 -2.71 7.30
CA ASP A 66 14.75 -3.76 7.81
C ASP A 66 15.51 -5.09 7.74
N ASP A 67 16.04 -5.53 8.88
CA ASP A 67 16.99 -6.65 8.94
C ASP A 67 16.44 -7.77 9.82
N LEU A 68 16.37 -8.99 9.29
CA LEU A 68 16.13 -10.20 10.06
C LEU A 68 17.46 -10.86 10.39
N LYS A 69 17.75 -11.03 11.68
CA LYS A 69 18.98 -11.64 12.18
C LYS A 69 18.69 -12.85 13.07
N ASN A 70 19.64 -13.79 13.11
CA ASN A 70 19.63 -14.88 14.09
C ASN A 70 20.32 -14.46 15.41
N ASP A 71 20.35 -15.38 16.38
CA ASP A 71 20.97 -15.18 17.71
C ASP A 71 22.47 -14.90 17.67
N THR A 72 23.18 -15.32 16.61
CA THR A 72 24.61 -15.03 16.44
C THR A 72 24.86 -13.66 15.80
N GLY A 73 23.79 -12.93 15.46
CA GLY A 73 23.84 -11.63 14.80
C GLY A 73 24.01 -11.71 13.28
N GLN A 74 23.97 -12.91 12.69
CA GLN A 74 24.04 -13.09 11.25
C GLN A 74 22.74 -12.62 10.59
N THR A 75 22.85 -11.77 9.56
CA THR A 75 21.73 -11.35 8.73
C THR A 75 21.23 -12.52 7.87
N MET A 76 19.95 -12.83 8.01
CA MET A 76 19.24 -13.88 7.27
C MET A 76 18.48 -13.31 6.08
N ALA A 77 17.92 -12.10 6.26
CA ALA A 77 17.33 -11.29 5.21
C ALA A 77 17.49 -9.80 5.57
N SER A 78 17.57 -8.93 4.57
CA SER A 78 17.64 -7.49 4.77
C SER A 78 16.98 -6.74 3.64
N VAL A 79 16.46 -5.54 3.94
CA VAL A 79 16.04 -4.54 2.96
C VAL A 79 16.58 -3.18 3.38
N GLY A 80 17.31 -2.52 2.47
CA GLY A 80 17.73 -1.12 2.60
C GLY A 80 16.91 -0.23 1.68
N TYR A 81 16.57 0.97 2.14
CA TYR A 81 15.75 1.93 1.40
C TYR A 81 16.42 3.30 1.30
N GLU A 82 16.27 3.96 0.16
CA GLU A 82 16.66 5.35 -0.04
C GLU A 82 15.51 6.15 -0.66
N TYR A 83 15.51 7.45 -0.40
CA TYR A 83 14.42 8.35 -0.78
C TYR A 83 14.95 9.64 -1.37
N ASP A 84 14.16 10.24 -2.26
CA ASP A 84 14.38 11.62 -2.69
C ASP A 84 13.85 12.65 -1.66
N LEU A 85 14.02 13.93 -1.99
CA LEU A 85 13.55 15.06 -1.17
C LEU A 85 12.01 15.18 -1.12
N ASN A 86 11.29 14.49 -2.00
CA ASN A 86 9.83 14.44 -2.03
C ASN A 86 9.28 13.20 -1.31
N ASN A 87 10.12 12.49 -0.54
CA ASN A 87 9.78 11.25 0.19
C ASN A 87 9.38 10.08 -0.71
N ARG A 88 9.80 10.07 -1.98
CA ARG A 88 9.58 8.93 -2.89
C ARG A 88 10.78 7.99 -2.84
N MET A 89 10.53 6.69 -2.80
CA MET A 89 11.58 5.67 -2.72
C MET A 89 12.37 5.63 -4.02
N THR A 90 13.67 5.89 -3.99
CA THR A 90 14.53 5.86 -5.18
C THR A 90 15.32 4.57 -5.31
N ARG A 91 15.53 3.86 -4.19
CA ARG A 91 16.29 2.61 -4.16
C ARG A 91 15.74 1.65 -3.12
N LYS A 92 15.74 0.36 -3.45
CA LYS A 92 15.47 -0.78 -2.56
C LYS A 92 16.51 -1.86 -2.81
N ALA A 93 17.31 -2.19 -1.81
CA ALA A 93 18.32 -3.25 -1.90
C ALA A 93 17.96 -4.39 -0.95
N THR A 94 17.76 -5.59 -1.48
CA THR A 94 17.22 -6.72 -0.74
C THR A 94 18.21 -7.89 -0.74
N THR A 95 18.27 -8.66 0.35
CA THR A 95 19.02 -9.92 0.43
C THR A 95 18.21 -10.98 1.16
N GLY A 96 18.41 -12.27 0.83
CA GLY A 96 17.87 -13.38 1.62
C GLY A 96 16.40 -13.73 1.36
N THR A 97 15.78 -13.13 0.34
CA THR A 97 14.42 -13.43 -0.13
C THR A 97 14.38 -13.47 -1.67
N ALA A 98 13.24 -13.85 -2.26
CA ALA A 98 13.06 -13.96 -3.71
C ALA A 98 13.28 -12.64 -4.49
N ASP A 99 13.25 -11.48 -3.83
CA ASP A 99 13.51 -10.16 -4.41
C ASP A 99 14.97 -9.71 -4.19
N ALA A 100 15.89 -10.65 -3.90
CA ALA A 100 17.27 -10.32 -3.63
C ALA A 100 17.94 -9.65 -4.85
N GLY A 101 18.51 -8.47 -4.62
CA GLY A 101 19.01 -7.62 -5.68
C GLY A 101 18.83 -6.15 -5.36
N GLU A 102 19.22 -5.32 -6.32
CA GLU A 102 19.06 -3.87 -6.23
C GLU A 102 17.98 -3.42 -7.20
N ASN A 103 17.04 -2.63 -6.66
CA ASN A 103 15.98 -1.99 -7.41
C ASN A 103 16.15 -0.47 -7.33
N THR A 104 16.03 0.23 -8.46
CA THR A 104 15.99 1.69 -8.49
C THR A 104 14.75 2.20 -9.22
N TYR A 105 14.30 3.39 -8.83
CA TYR A 105 13.02 3.94 -9.26
C TYR A 105 13.15 5.41 -9.63
N THR A 106 12.48 5.80 -10.72
CA THR A 106 12.37 7.21 -11.13
C THR A 106 10.92 7.62 -11.26
N TYR A 107 10.68 8.93 -11.16
CA TYR A 107 9.34 9.49 -11.13
C TYR A 107 9.26 10.72 -12.04
N ASP A 108 8.06 11.02 -12.54
CA ASP A 108 7.79 12.30 -13.18
C ASP A 108 7.51 13.42 -12.16
N HIS A 109 7.21 14.61 -12.68
CA HIS A 109 6.88 15.79 -11.86
C HIS A 109 5.55 15.67 -11.13
N ALA A 110 4.64 14.79 -11.58
CA ALA A 110 3.38 14.50 -10.89
C ALA A 110 3.54 13.39 -9.83
N GLY A 111 4.76 12.87 -9.64
CA GLY A 111 5.02 11.82 -8.65
C GLY A 111 4.86 10.40 -9.17
N ARG A 112 4.40 10.21 -10.41
CA ARG A 112 4.11 8.89 -10.97
C ARG A 112 5.39 8.15 -11.30
N LEU A 113 5.41 6.84 -11.06
CA LEU A 113 6.55 5.97 -11.37
C LEU A 113 6.78 5.93 -12.87
N THR A 114 7.99 6.27 -13.34
CA THR A 114 8.37 6.28 -14.76
C THR A 114 9.39 5.22 -15.14
N SER A 115 10.11 4.68 -14.16
CA SER A 115 11.05 3.59 -14.40
C SER A 115 11.24 2.75 -13.17
N TRP A 116 11.42 1.45 -13.38
CA TRP A 116 11.90 0.50 -12.41
C TRP A 116 13.07 -0.27 -13.03
N GLN A 117 14.23 -0.19 -12.41
CA GLN A 117 15.36 -1.06 -12.73
C GLN A 117 15.44 -2.20 -11.74
N THR A 118 15.65 -3.42 -12.25
CA THR A 118 15.83 -4.65 -11.48
C THR A 118 16.65 -5.64 -12.30
N ASP A 119 17.56 -6.39 -11.68
CA ASP A 119 18.43 -7.37 -12.35
C ASP A 119 19.12 -6.86 -13.63
N GLY A 120 19.55 -5.59 -13.61
CA GLY A 120 20.19 -4.92 -14.76
C GLY A 120 19.26 -4.61 -15.93
N LYS A 121 17.95 -4.87 -15.81
CA LYS A 121 16.91 -4.51 -16.78
C LYS A 121 16.21 -3.22 -16.36
N THR A 122 15.81 -2.43 -17.35
CA THR A 122 15.00 -1.22 -17.14
C THR A 122 13.59 -1.45 -17.68
N ILE A 123 12.59 -1.33 -16.82
CA ILE A 123 11.17 -1.39 -17.17
C ILE A 123 10.63 0.05 -17.16
N PRO A 124 10.39 0.66 -18.32
CA PRO A 124 9.80 1.99 -18.40
C PRO A 124 8.28 1.94 -18.15
N TYR A 125 7.78 2.98 -17.49
CA TYR A 125 6.37 3.27 -17.34
C TYR A 125 6.06 4.63 -17.96
N GLY A 126 4.96 4.69 -18.70
CA GLY A 126 4.51 5.91 -19.38
C GLY A 126 3.07 6.23 -19.00
N TRP A 127 2.75 7.53 -18.99
CA TRP A 127 1.46 8.02 -18.54
C TRP A 127 0.92 9.08 -19.49
N ASP A 128 -0.40 9.08 -19.70
CA ASP A 128 -1.07 10.20 -20.38
C ASP A 128 -1.43 11.33 -19.39
N ASP A 129 -2.00 12.41 -19.92
CA ASP A 129 -2.41 13.58 -19.12
C ASP A 129 -3.60 13.30 -18.19
N SER A 130 -4.37 12.24 -18.49
CA SER A 130 -5.49 11.76 -17.67
C SER A 130 -5.05 10.79 -16.57
N GLY A 131 -3.75 10.49 -16.47
CA GLY A 131 -3.21 9.58 -15.46
C GLY A 131 -3.31 8.11 -15.80
N ASN A 132 -3.65 7.74 -17.03
CA ASN A 132 -3.66 6.34 -17.45
C ASN A 132 -2.23 5.86 -17.76
N ARG A 133 -1.89 4.62 -17.39
CA ARG A 133 -0.58 4.02 -17.65
C ARG A 133 -0.49 3.49 -19.08
N VAL A 134 -0.11 4.34 -20.02
CA VAL A 134 -0.03 4.02 -21.46
C VAL A 134 1.17 3.17 -21.86
N ARG A 135 2.16 2.98 -20.97
CA ARG A 135 3.31 2.09 -21.23
C ARG A 135 3.69 1.29 -20.00
N ASN A 136 3.94 -0.01 -20.20
CA ASN A 136 4.48 -0.94 -19.20
C ASN A 136 5.53 -1.84 -19.88
N GLY A 137 6.81 -1.51 -19.72
CA GLY A 137 7.88 -2.21 -20.41
C GLY A 137 7.81 -1.97 -21.93
N ASP A 138 7.67 -3.05 -22.67
CA ASP A 138 7.49 -3.04 -24.14
C ASP A 138 6.02 -2.94 -24.55
N LYS A 139 5.09 -3.08 -23.60
CA LYS A 139 3.66 -3.04 -23.87
C LYS A 139 3.14 -1.61 -23.90
N THR A 140 2.23 -1.35 -24.83
CA THR A 140 1.53 -0.07 -24.97
C THR A 140 0.06 -0.28 -24.71
N ALA A 141 -0.50 0.49 -23.77
CA ALA A 141 -1.90 0.44 -23.42
C ALA A 141 -2.67 1.59 -24.06
N THR A 142 -3.94 1.34 -24.40
CA THR A 142 -4.87 2.33 -24.95
C THR A 142 -6.10 2.43 -24.07
N TYR A 143 -6.68 3.63 -24.00
CA TYR A 143 -7.81 3.93 -23.13
C TYR A 143 -8.87 4.72 -23.90
N ASP A 144 -10.11 4.60 -23.45
CA ASP A 144 -11.18 5.45 -23.97
C ASP A 144 -11.27 6.81 -23.25
N ALA A 145 -12.18 7.67 -23.70
CA ALA A 145 -12.38 9.00 -23.13
C ALA A 145 -12.91 9.00 -21.67
N ARG A 146 -13.21 7.83 -21.10
CA ARG A 146 -13.62 7.63 -19.71
C ARG A 146 -12.55 6.94 -18.88
N ASN A 147 -11.30 6.89 -19.37
CA ASN A 147 -10.16 6.26 -18.73
C ASN A 147 -10.32 4.74 -18.55
N ARG A 148 -11.15 4.10 -19.38
CA ARG A 148 -11.32 2.63 -19.38
C ARG A 148 -10.29 2.03 -20.32
N LEU A 149 -9.59 1.00 -19.85
CA LEU A 149 -8.59 0.28 -20.64
C LEU A 149 -9.27 -0.34 -21.88
N ILE A 150 -8.71 -0.18 -23.06
CA ILE A 150 -9.18 -0.83 -24.30
C ILE A 150 -8.25 -1.98 -24.66
N SER A 151 -6.94 -1.78 -24.52
CA SER A 151 -5.93 -2.80 -24.77
C SER A 151 -4.73 -2.55 -23.86
N ASP A 152 -4.11 -3.60 -23.33
CA ASP A 152 -2.84 -3.52 -22.59
C ASP A 152 -1.62 -3.96 -23.42
N GLY A 153 -1.83 -4.23 -24.71
CA GLY A 153 -0.84 -4.78 -25.64
C GLY A 153 -0.89 -6.30 -25.79
N ASP A 154 -1.47 -7.02 -24.83
CA ASP A 154 -1.65 -8.47 -24.87
C ASP A 154 -3.14 -8.87 -24.96
N HIS A 155 -3.99 -8.13 -24.27
CA HIS A 155 -5.42 -8.34 -24.16
C HIS A 155 -6.19 -7.12 -24.62
N ASP A 156 -7.38 -7.37 -25.18
CA ASP A 156 -8.38 -6.36 -25.44
C ASP A 156 -9.49 -6.43 -24.38
N TYR A 157 -10.04 -5.27 -24.04
CA TYR A 157 -10.96 -5.09 -22.92
C TYR A 157 -12.22 -4.37 -23.37
N THR A 158 -13.36 -4.80 -22.84
CA THR A 158 -14.62 -4.07 -22.99
C THR A 158 -15.25 -3.81 -21.64
N TYR A 159 -16.08 -2.75 -21.57
CA TYR A 159 -16.67 -2.30 -20.32
C TYR A 159 -18.17 -2.05 -20.48
N SER A 160 -18.92 -2.33 -19.42
CA SER A 160 -20.33 -1.95 -19.32
C SER A 160 -20.50 -0.43 -19.37
N PRO A 161 -21.71 0.09 -19.67
CA PRO A 161 -22.00 1.52 -19.56
C PRO A 161 -21.76 2.12 -18.17
N ARG A 162 -21.85 1.30 -17.11
CA ARG A 162 -21.55 1.70 -15.72
C ARG A 162 -20.06 1.75 -15.40
N GLY A 163 -19.19 1.29 -16.30
CA GLY A 163 -17.74 1.33 -16.13
C GLY A 163 -17.17 0.14 -15.38
N THR A 164 -17.87 -0.98 -15.34
CA THR A 164 -17.33 -2.28 -14.88
C THR A 164 -16.77 -3.05 -16.08
N LEU A 165 -15.68 -3.79 -15.87
CA LEU A 165 -15.11 -4.69 -16.88
C LEU A 165 -16.18 -5.69 -17.35
N ALA A 166 -16.29 -5.92 -18.65
CA ALA A 166 -17.25 -6.84 -19.24
C ALA A 166 -16.55 -8.04 -19.88
N THR A 167 -15.50 -7.80 -20.67
CA THR A 167 -14.70 -8.86 -21.26
C THR A 167 -13.22 -8.55 -21.24
N ARG A 168 -12.39 -9.60 -21.19
CA ARG A 168 -10.96 -9.58 -21.48
C ARG A 168 -10.70 -10.65 -22.53
N THR A 169 -10.06 -10.29 -23.63
CA THR A 169 -9.83 -11.19 -24.76
C THR A 169 -8.36 -11.22 -25.13
N ASN A 170 -7.78 -12.42 -25.29
CA ASN A 170 -6.43 -12.58 -25.83
C ASN A 170 -6.41 -13.74 -26.82
N SER A 171 -5.88 -13.49 -28.02
CA SER A 171 -5.70 -14.51 -29.06
C SER A 171 -6.96 -15.34 -29.36
N GLY A 172 -8.14 -14.70 -29.30
CA GLY A 172 -9.44 -15.33 -29.56
C GLY A 172 -10.10 -16.02 -28.35
N LEU A 173 -9.43 -16.12 -27.21
CA LEU A 173 -10.01 -16.57 -25.95
C LEU A 173 -10.60 -15.36 -25.21
N THR A 174 -11.90 -15.41 -24.93
CA THR A 174 -12.62 -14.32 -24.25
C THR A 174 -13.12 -14.78 -22.89
N GLU A 175 -12.63 -14.12 -21.85
CA GLU A 175 -13.16 -14.22 -20.50
C GLU A 175 -14.24 -13.16 -20.31
N SER A 176 -15.33 -13.54 -19.63
CA SER A 176 -16.43 -12.64 -19.30
C SER A 176 -16.46 -12.33 -17.81
N PHE A 177 -16.88 -11.11 -17.49
CA PHE A 177 -16.99 -10.61 -16.13
C PHE A 177 -18.40 -10.06 -15.91
N SER A 178 -18.98 -10.37 -14.75
CA SER A 178 -20.30 -9.93 -14.34
C SER A 178 -20.23 -9.23 -12.99
N PHE A 179 -21.00 -8.15 -12.87
CA PHE A 179 -21.06 -7.30 -11.70
C PHE A 179 -22.50 -7.13 -11.26
N ASP A 180 -22.72 -7.01 -9.96
CA ASP A 180 -24.04 -6.70 -9.43
C ASP A 180 -24.40 -5.20 -9.55
N ALA A 181 -25.53 -4.80 -8.96
CA ALA A 181 -26.02 -3.43 -9.01
C ALA A 181 -25.17 -2.44 -8.18
N PHE A 182 -24.28 -2.93 -7.32
CA PHE A 182 -23.35 -2.13 -6.52
C PHE A 182 -21.94 -2.10 -7.12
N ASP A 183 -21.80 -2.51 -8.39
CA ASP A 183 -20.52 -2.60 -9.10
C ASP A 183 -19.49 -3.54 -8.43
N ARG A 184 -19.98 -4.56 -7.69
CA ARG A 184 -19.14 -5.63 -7.11
C ARG A 184 -19.03 -6.80 -8.09
N LEU A 185 -17.82 -7.34 -8.28
CA LEU A 185 -17.55 -8.45 -9.20
C LEU A 185 -18.19 -9.74 -8.67
N ILE A 186 -19.23 -10.26 -9.32
CA ILE A 186 -19.91 -11.50 -8.91
C ILE A 186 -19.48 -12.71 -9.73
N SER A 187 -18.87 -12.50 -10.89
CA SER A 187 -18.22 -13.57 -11.65
C SER A 187 -17.11 -13.04 -12.56
N GLY A 188 -15.99 -13.74 -12.65
CA GLY A 188 -14.89 -13.41 -13.56
C GLY A 188 -13.93 -14.58 -13.74
N ASN A 189 -13.63 -14.95 -14.99
CA ASN A 189 -12.82 -16.11 -15.35
C ASN A 189 -13.28 -17.41 -14.66
N GLU A 190 -14.57 -17.76 -14.84
CA GLU A 190 -15.26 -18.93 -14.25
C GLU A 190 -15.42 -18.92 -12.72
N GLU A 191 -14.75 -18.01 -12.02
CA GLU A 191 -14.91 -17.82 -10.59
C GLU A 191 -16.19 -17.04 -10.28
N THR A 192 -16.81 -17.36 -9.14
CA THR A 192 -18.03 -16.71 -8.65
C THR A 192 -17.82 -16.18 -7.24
N TYR A 193 -18.40 -15.02 -6.95
CA TYR A 193 -18.26 -14.34 -5.66
C TYR A 193 -19.62 -13.93 -5.12
N VAL A 194 -19.81 -14.14 -3.82
CA VAL A 194 -20.95 -13.62 -3.05
C VAL A 194 -20.41 -12.65 -2.02
N TYR A 195 -21.19 -11.63 -1.70
CA TYR A 195 -20.81 -10.58 -0.75
C TYR A 195 -21.74 -10.54 0.45
N ASP A 196 -21.22 -10.16 1.61
CA ASP A 196 -22.02 -9.85 2.78
C ASP A 196 -22.57 -8.40 2.75
N GLY A 197 -23.29 -8.00 3.81
CA GLY A 197 -23.84 -6.65 3.93
C GLY A 197 -22.82 -5.55 4.20
N LEU A 198 -21.53 -5.88 4.31
CA LEU A 198 -20.41 -4.94 4.45
C LEU A 198 -19.58 -4.87 3.16
N ASP A 199 -20.10 -5.39 2.05
CA ASP A 199 -19.45 -5.46 0.74
C ASP A 199 -18.15 -6.29 0.71
N ARG A 200 -17.99 -7.23 1.64
CA ARG A 200 -16.85 -8.15 1.66
C ARG A 200 -17.22 -9.46 0.99
N VAL A 201 -16.25 -10.10 0.34
CA VAL A 201 -16.45 -11.45 -0.23
C VAL A 201 -16.80 -12.41 0.90
N SER A 202 -18.03 -12.91 0.91
CA SER A 202 -18.55 -13.86 1.90
C SER A 202 -18.44 -15.30 1.42
N SER A 203 -18.40 -15.54 0.10
CA SER A 203 -18.01 -16.82 -0.46
C SER A 203 -17.42 -16.69 -1.86
N ARG A 204 -16.59 -17.67 -2.22
CA ARG A 204 -16.03 -17.87 -3.56
C ARG A 204 -16.33 -19.29 -4.02
N ASN A 205 -16.99 -19.47 -5.16
CA ASN A 205 -17.43 -20.80 -5.65
C ASN A 205 -18.15 -21.63 -4.60
N GLY A 206 -18.96 -20.97 -3.76
CA GLY A 206 -19.67 -21.62 -2.65
C GLY A 206 -18.82 -21.93 -1.41
N VAL A 207 -17.51 -21.66 -1.42
CA VAL A 207 -16.63 -21.76 -0.25
C VAL A 207 -16.67 -20.47 0.55
N SER A 208 -17.10 -20.55 1.80
CA SER A 208 -17.32 -19.37 2.65
C SER A 208 -16.02 -18.79 3.22
N PHE A 209 -15.98 -17.46 3.26
CA PHE A 209 -14.99 -16.68 3.98
C PHE A 209 -15.45 -16.45 5.43
N GLN A 210 -14.51 -16.24 6.33
CA GLN A 210 -14.77 -15.84 7.71
C GLN A 210 -13.97 -14.59 8.05
N TYR A 211 -14.60 -13.70 8.83
CA TYR A 211 -14.03 -12.43 9.28
C TYR A 211 -14.25 -12.27 10.79
N ALA A 212 -13.27 -11.71 11.49
CA ALA A 212 -13.37 -11.47 12.94
C ALA A 212 -13.94 -10.08 13.29
N GLY A 213 -14.06 -9.18 12.32
CA GLY A 213 -14.47 -7.79 12.52
C GLY A 213 -15.26 -7.23 11.33
N LEU A 214 -15.20 -5.92 11.14
CA LEU A 214 -15.89 -5.21 10.05
C LEU A 214 -15.01 -4.93 8.84
N GLU A 215 -13.69 -5.07 8.99
CA GLU A 215 -12.71 -4.78 7.94
C GLU A 215 -12.70 -5.89 6.87
N ASN A 216 -12.15 -5.60 5.69
CA ASN A 216 -11.93 -6.55 4.60
C ASN A 216 -10.70 -7.45 4.86
N ASP A 217 -10.61 -7.98 6.07
CA ASP A 217 -9.49 -8.77 6.57
C ASP A 217 -9.97 -10.18 6.89
N PRO A 218 -9.99 -11.11 5.92
CA PRO A 218 -10.44 -12.46 6.19
C PRO A 218 -9.51 -13.14 7.19
N VAL A 219 -10.10 -13.89 8.12
CA VAL A 219 -9.42 -14.82 9.04
C VAL A 219 -9.49 -16.26 8.53
N SER A 220 -10.32 -16.52 7.51
CA SER A 220 -10.25 -17.72 6.68
C SER A 220 -10.92 -17.46 5.33
N ASP A 221 -10.40 -18.06 4.27
CA ASP A 221 -11.04 -18.13 2.93
C ASP A 221 -11.59 -19.53 2.62
N GLY A 222 -11.70 -20.39 3.65
CA GLY A 222 -12.08 -21.79 3.54
C GLY A 222 -10.97 -22.74 3.10
N THR A 223 -9.86 -22.23 2.56
CA THR A 223 -8.67 -23.03 2.19
C THR A 223 -7.52 -22.84 3.18
N ALA A 224 -7.33 -21.61 3.64
CA ALA A 224 -6.35 -21.22 4.63
C ALA A 224 -7.02 -20.44 5.78
N SER A 225 -6.30 -20.35 6.90
CA SER A 225 -6.65 -19.51 8.05
C SER A 225 -5.57 -18.45 8.29
N TYR A 226 -5.98 -17.29 8.77
CA TYR A 226 -5.15 -16.09 8.85
C TYR A 226 -5.24 -15.47 10.25
N ALA A 227 -4.18 -15.59 11.05
CA ALA A 227 -4.10 -14.91 12.34
C ALA A 227 -3.62 -13.48 12.11
N ARG A 228 -4.37 -12.52 12.63
CA ARG A 228 -4.08 -11.08 12.48
C ARG A 228 -3.83 -10.38 13.79
N ASP A 229 -3.16 -9.24 13.77
CA ASP A 229 -3.01 -8.40 14.95
C ASP A 229 -4.29 -7.54 15.17
N PRO A 230 -4.34 -6.67 16.20
CA PRO A 230 -5.47 -5.76 16.41
C PRO A 230 -5.64 -4.66 15.35
N ALA A 231 -4.62 -4.38 14.55
CA ALA A 231 -4.65 -3.41 13.46
C ALA A 231 -5.07 -4.01 12.11
N GLY A 232 -5.16 -5.35 12.03
CA GLY A 232 -5.53 -6.11 10.83
C GLY A 232 -4.34 -6.75 10.11
N GLU A 233 -3.11 -6.51 10.56
CA GLU A 233 -1.91 -7.03 9.91
C GLU A 233 -1.79 -8.54 10.09
N LEU A 234 -1.36 -9.24 9.02
CA LEU A 234 -1.17 -10.69 9.05
C LEU A 234 0.03 -11.06 9.92
N LEU A 235 -0.21 -11.92 10.91
CA LEU A 235 0.81 -12.45 11.82
C LEU A 235 1.26 -13.84 11.40
N ALA A 236 0.30 -14.68 11.01
CA ALA A 236 0.52 -16.07 10.68
C ALA A 236 -0.56 -16.60 9.73
N VAL A 237 -0.21 -17.67 9.04
CA VAL A 237 -1.08 -18.37 8.11
C VAL A 237 -0.98 -19.88 8.30
N ALA A 238 -2.10 -20.57 8.12
CA ALA A 238 -2.18 -22.01 8.07
C ALA A 238 -2.88 -22.46 6.80
N GLU A 239 -2.24 -23.36 6.06
CA GLU A 239 -2.83 -24.07 4.93
C GLU A 239 -2.62 -25.58 5.15
N GLY A 240 -3.71 -26.29 5.42
CA GLY A 240 -3.64 -27.66 5.92
C GLY A 240 -2.83 -27.77 7.22
N VAL A 241 -1.76 -28.57 7.19
CA VAL A 241 -0.86 -28.76 8.34
C VAL A 241 0.29 -27.75 8.39
N THR A 242 0.54 -27.04 7.29
CA THR A 242 1.65 -26.09 7.19
C THR A 242 1.26 -24.79 7.87
N LYS A 243 2.07 -24.39 8.85
CA LYS A 243 1.89 -23.15 9.61
C LYS A 243 3.11 -22.29 9.46
N ARG A 244 2.90 -20.99 9.22
CA ARG A 244 3.97 -20.03 9.06
C ARG A 244 3.66 -18.71 9.76
N LEU A 245 4.69 -18.09 10.33
CA LEU A 245 4.67 -16.67 10.67
C LEU A 245 4.94 -15.85 9.40
N THR A 246 4.43 -14.63 9.33
CA THR A 246 4.54 -13.78 8.14
C THR A 246 5.40 -12.55 8.36
N LEU A 247 6.10 -12.13 7.31
CA LEU A 247 6.91 -10.92 7.22
C LEU A 247 6.32 -10.03 6.14
N SER A 248 5.80 -8.87 6.55
CA SER A 248 5.32 -7.82 5.66
C SER A 248 6.38 -6.73 5.49
N ASP A 249 6.47 -6.12 4.30
CA ASP A 249 7.33 -4.95 4.08
C ASP A 249 6.63 -3.63 4.52
N ARG A 250 7.26 -2.49 4.22
CA ARG A 250 6.71 -1.15 4.58
C ARG A 250 5.43 -0.77 3.83
N HIS A 251 5.15 -1.40 2.69
CA HIS A 251 3.92 -1.23 1.93
C HIS A 251 2.80 -2.11 2.52
N GLY A 252 3.18 -3.21 3.17
CA GLY A 252 2.28 -4.21 3.73
C GLY A 252 2.28 -5.51 2.93
N ASP A 253 3.14 -5.62 1.93
CA ASP A 253 3.22 -6.78 1.07
C ASP A 253 3.82 -7.94 1.85
N ILE A 254 3.20 -9.13 1.80
CA ILE A 254 3.74 -10.33 2.44
C ILE A 254 4.91 -10.86 1.61
N THR A 255 6.13 -10.49 2.00
CA THR A 255 7.35 -10.78 1.22
C THR A 255 8.05 -12.05 1.65
N ALA A 256 7.81 -12.53 2.87
CA ALA A 256 8.41 -13.76 3.37
C ALA A 256 7.60 -14.41 4.49
N THR A 257 7.92 -15.66 4.76
CA THR A 257 7.38 -16.42 5.89
C THR A 257 8.50 -17.05 6.72
N LEU A 258 8.22 -17.35 7.99
CA LEU A 258 9.12 -18.08 8.87
C LEU A 258 8.45 -19.36 9.36
N ASP A 259 9.23 -20.44 9.41
CA ASP A 259 8.80 -21.64 10.12
C ASP A 259 8.95 -21.42 11.63
N PRO A 260 7.87 -21.43 12.43
CA PRO A 260 7.93 -21.14 13.86
C PRO A 260 8.82 -22.12 14.64
N ALA A 261 9.02 -23.35 14.14
CA ALA A 261 9.86 -24.37 14.79
C ALA A 261 11.33 -24.35 14.35
N SER A 262 11.67 -23.61 13.30
CA SER A 262 13.03 -23.51 12.78
C SER A 262 13.81 -22.36 13.41
N THR A 263 15.14 -22.39 13.34
CA THR A 263 16.02 -21.23 13.62
C THR A 263 16.63 -20.65 12.34
N SER A 264 16.26 -21.22 11.17
CA SER A 264 16.70 -20.78 9.85
C SER A 264 15.94 -19.54 9.36
N GLY A 265 16.41 -18.98 8.25
CA GLY A 265 15.89 -17.73 7.67
C GLY A 265 14.49 -17.89 7.08
N PRO A 266 14.10 -16.99 6.16
CA PRO A 266 12.83 -17.12 5.44
C PRO A 266 12.62 -18.54 4.90
N ALA A 267 11.50 -19.15 5.26
CA ALA A 267 11.12 -20.47 4.76
C ALA A 267 10.68 -20.36 3.30
N GLU A 268 9.84 -19.35 3.04
CA GLU A 268 9.29 -19.07 1.72
C GLU A 268 9.26 -17.55 1.53
N SER A 269 9.36 -17.09 0.28
CA SER A 269 9.36 -15.67 -0.03
C SER A 269 8.77 -15.39 -1.41
N THR A 270 8.18 -14.20 -1.54
CA THR A 270 7.52 -13.71 -2.76
C THR A 270 8.05 -12.32 -3.07
N ALA A 271 8.42 -12.10 -4.33
CA ALA A 271 8.80 -10.81 -4.86
C ALA A 271 7.63 -10.23 -5.68
N TYR A 272 7.40 -8.93 -5.53
CA TYR A 272 6.37 -8.21 -6.25
C TYR A 272 6.99 -7.14 -7.15
N SER A 273 6.42 -6.94 -8.34
CA SER A 273 6.65 -5.72 -9.11
C SER A 273 6.12 -4.51 -8.34
N PRO A 274 6.49 -3.27 -8.70
CA PRO A 274 5.97 -2.07 -8.04
C PRO A 274 4.44 -2.02 -7.98
N PHE A 275 3.76 -2.61 -8.97
CA PHE A 275 2.30 -2.67 -9.06
C PHE A 275 1.69 -3.97 -8.52
N GLY A 276 2.48 -4.84 -7.91
CA GLY A 276 1.98 -6.01 -7.18
C GLY A 276 1.90 -7.32 -7.97
N GLU A 277 2.42 -7.37 -9.21
CA GLU A 277 2.54 -8.66 -9.91
C GLU A 277 3.59 -9.51 -9.21
N VAL A 278 3.32 -10.80 -9.00
CA VAL A 278 4.34 -11.70 -8.46
C VAL A 278 5.37 -12.00 -9.54
N ILE A 279 6.62 -11.59 -9.31
CA ILE A 279 7.72 -11.75 -10.28
C ILE A 279 8.65 -12.93 -9.93
N ALA A 280 8.71 -13.33 -8.66
CA ALA A 280 9.49 -14.47 -8.21
C ALA A 280 8.93 -15.08 -6.93
N ARG A 281 9.18 -16.38 -6.73
CA ARG A 281 8.94 -17.10 -5.46
C ARG A 281 10.10 -18.05 -5.18
N SER A 282 10.48 -18.20 -3.91
CA SER A 282 11.51 -19.17 -3.50
C SER A 282 10.98 -20.60 -3.34
N ALA A 283 9.65 -20.77 -3.31
CA ALA A 283 8.96 -22.06 -3.26
C ALA A 283 7.77 -22.07 -4.24
N THR A 284 7.34 -23.26 -4.66
CA THR A 284 6.25 -23.43 -5.64
C THR A 284 4.87 -23.07 -5.09
N ALA A 285 4.67 -23.11 -3.77
CA ALA A 285 3.47 -22.64 -3.09
C ALA A 285 3.87 -21.78 -1.89
N ALA A 286 3.30 -20.59 -1.77
CA ALA A 286 3.30 -19.80 -0.54
C ALA A 286 2.00 -20.12 0.21
N PRO A 287 1.98 -20.22 1.55
CA PRO A 287 0.79 -20.58 2.29
C PRO A 287 -0.25 -19.48 2.18
N GLY A 288 -1.41 -19.85 1.65
CA GLY A 288 -2.59 -19.00 1.56
C GLY A 288 -2.48 -17.90 0.50
N ASN A 289 -3.49 -17.03 0.53
CA ASN A 289 -3.81 -16.13 -0.57
C ASN A 289 -3.69 -14.64 -0.19
N ILE A 290 -3.09 -14.32 0.96
CA ILE A 290 -2.83 -12.95 1.38
C ILE A 290 -1.44 -12.53 0.91
N GLY A 291 -1.33 -11.41 0.18
CA GLY A 291 -0.09 -11.02 -0.49
C GLY A 291 0.13 -9.51 -0.52
N TYR A 292 -0.05 -8.92 -1.70
CA TYR A 292 0.14 -7.49 -1.93
C TYR A 292 -0.77 -6.67 -1.00
N GLN A 293 -0.21 -5.68 -0.30
CA GLN A 293 -0.82 -4.87 0.76
C GLN A 293 -1.41 -5.61 1.97
N GLY A 294 -1.25 -6.94 2.05
CA GLY A 294 -1.94 -7.75 3.05
C GLY A 294 -3.39 -8.06 2.69
N ASP A 295 -3.76 -7.85 1.42
CA ASP A 295 -5.08 -8.15 0.88
C ASP A 295 -5.14 -9.55 0.25
N TRP A 296 -6.36 -10.07 0.16
CA TRP A 296 -6.63 -11.38 -0.44
C TRP A 296 -6.53 -11.30 -1.96
N THR A 297 -5.71 -12.17 -2.54
CA THR A 297 -5.50 -12.30 -3.98
C THR A 297 -6.17 -13.57 -4.45
N ASP A 298 -7.03 -13.47 -5.45
CA ASP A 298 -7.66 -14.64 -6.04
C ASP A 298 -6.61 -15.55 -6.69
N PRO A 299 -6.51 -16.83 -6.31
CA PRO A 299 -5.48 -17.71 -6.83
C PRO A 299 -5.62 -17.99 -8.34
N SER A 300 -6.84 -17.93 -8.88
CA SER A 300 -7.13 -18.16 -10.29
C SER A 300 -6.99 -16.89 -11.12
N THR A 301 -7.66 -15.80 -10.71
CA THR A 301 -7.71 -14.56 -11.52
C THR A 301 -6.50 -13.64 -11.30
N ARG A 302 -5.78 -13.81 -10.19
CA ARG A 302 -4.68 -12.95 -9.72
C ARG A 302 -5.10 -11.52 -9.40
N ASN A 303 -6.40 -11.24 -9.36
CA ASN A 303 -6.90 -9.96 -8.89
C ASN A 303 -6.84 -9.90 -7.36
N VAL A 304 -6.51 -8.72 -6.83
CA VAL A 304 -6.45 -8.43 -5.40
C VAL A 304 -7.77 -7.80 -4.96
N ASN A 305 -8.41 -8.35 -3.94
CA ASN A 305 -9.62 -7.80 -3.34
C ASN A 305 -9.25 -6.67 -2.36
N MET A 306 -9.30 -5.42 -2.84
CA MET A 306 -8.96 -4.22 -2.06
C MET A 306 -10.20 -3.55 -1.46
N GLY A 307 -11.14 -4.34 -0.92
CA GLY A 307 -12.38 -3.83 -0.34
C GLY A 307 -13.41 -3.48 -1.40
N ALA A 308 -13.58 -2.18 -1.73
CA ALA A 308 -14.65 -1.75 -2.63
C ALA A 308 -14.44 -2.20 -4.09
N ARG A 309 -13.21 -2.52 -4.48
CA ARG A 309 -12.86 -2.86 -5.86
C ARG A 309 -11.83 -3.97 -5.94
N TRP A 310 -11.89 -4.72 -7.04
CA TRP A 310 -10.86 -5.66 -7.42
C TRP A 310 -9.78 -4.96 -8.23
N TYR A 311 -8.55 -5.08 -7.77
CA TYR A 311 -7.36 -4.55 -8.42
C TYR A 311 -6.69 -5.64 -9.26
N ASN A 312 -6.28 -5.30 -10.48
CA ASN A 312 -5.46 -6.19 -11.30
C ASN A 312 -4.01 -5.67 -11.31
N PRO A 313 -3.06 -6.39 -10.67
CA PRO A 313 -1.67 -5.97 -10.64
C PRO A 313 -1.00 -5.84 -12.01
N GLY A 314 -1.39 -6.68 -12.98
CA GLY A 314 -0.79 -6.67 -14.31
C GLY A 314 -1.13 -5.44 -15.13
N THR A 315 -2.40 -5.03 -15.11
CA THR A 315 -2.81 -3.78 -15.75
C THR A 315 -2.47 -2.56 -14.89
N GLY A 316 -2.28 -2.72 -13.58
CA GLY A 316 -2.02 -1.63 -12.64
C GLY A 316 -3.26 -0.76 -12.38
N GLY A 317 -4.46 -1.33 -12.55
CA GLY A 317 -5.72 -0.62 -12.37
C GLY A 317 -6.85 -1.50 -11.84
N PHE A 318 -7.94 -0.85 -11.43
CA PHE A 318 -9.14 -1.50 -10.94
C PHE A 318 -10.06 -1.99 -12.07
N VAL A 319 -10.78 -3.08 -11.84
CA VAL A 319 -11.73 -3.66 -12.83
C VAL A 319 -13.08 -2.96 -12.85
N SER A 320 -13.36 -2.12 -11.86
CA SER A 320 -14.53 -1.24 -11.81
C SER A 320 -14.08 0.19 -11.53
N ARG A 321 -14.89 1.15 -11.99
CA ARG A 321 -14.63 2.55 -11.64
C ARG A 321 -14.78 2.73 -10.13
N ASP A 322 -13.98 3.64 -9.59
CA ASP A 322 -14.18 4.20 -8.25
C ASP A 322 -15.62 4.62 -8.09
N THR A 323 -16.25 4.42 -6.93
CA THR A 323 -17.61 4.91 -6.68
C THR A 323 -17.60 6.31 -6.06
N VAL A 324 -16.47 6.71 -5.47
CA VAL A 324 -16.31 8.05 -4.90
C VAL A 324 -16.08 9.07 -6.01
N GLU A 325 -16.80 10.19 -5.91
CA GLU A 325 -16.65 11.28 -6.87
C GLU A 325 -15.44 12.15 -6.53
N TYR A 326 -14.70 12.51 -7.56
CA TYR A 326 -13.61 13.48 -7.45
C TYR A 326 -14.19 14.87 -7.15
N THR A 327 -13.78 15.46 -6.03
CA THR A 327 -14.27 16.76 -5.57
C THR A 327 -13.18 17.86 -5.59
N GLY A 328 -11.93 17.50 -5.90
CA GLY A 328 -10.78 18.40 -5.97
C GLY A 328 -9.48 17.73 -5.51
N GLY A 329 -8.34 18.40 -5.72
CA GLY A 329 -7.00 17.88 -5.39
C GLY A 329 -6.13 17.70 -6.63
N ASP A 330 -5.19 16.75 -6.56
CA ASP A 330 -4.35 16.40 -7.69
C ASP A 330 -5.20 15.80 -8.82
N SER A 331 -4.97 16.24 -10.06
CA SER A 331 -5.81 15.87 -11.21
C SER A 331 -5.87 14.37 -11.46
N ILE A 332 -4.82 13.64 -11.12
CA ILE A 332 -4.76 12.18 -11.24
C ILE A 332 -5.82 11.46 -10.42
N LEU A 333 -6.31 12.07 -9.33
CA LEU A 333 -7.37 11.51 -8.49
C LEU A 333 -8.74 11.56 -9.20
N ALA A 334 -8.86 12.29 -10.31
CA ALA A 334 -10.02 12.22 -11.19
C ALA A 334 -10.05 10.93 -12.03
N ASN A 335 -8.92 10.23 -12.15
CA ASN A 335 -8.86 8.93 -12.81
C ASN A 335 -9.44 7.86 -11.88
N ARG A 336 -10.63 7.36 -12.22
CA ARG A 336 -11.37 6.41 -11.38
C ARG A 336 -10.89 4.95 -11.48
N TYR A 337 -9.78 4.67 -12.16
CA TYR A 337 -9.26 3.30 -12.33
C TYR A 337 -7.80 3.15 -11.88
N THR A 338 -7.04 4.23 -11.83
CA THR A 338 -5.60 4.18 -11.57
C THR A 338 -5.33 3.85 -10.11
N TYR A 339 -4.51 2.82 -9.89
CA TYR A 339 -4.07 2.46 -8.55
C TYR A 339 -3.04 3.46 -8.00
N ALA A 340 -3.19 3.80 -6.71
CA ALA A 340 -2.21 4.56 -5.94
C ALA A 340 -1.75 5.87 -6.59
N ALA A 341 -2.60 6.52 -7.39
CA ALA A 341 -2.23 7.70 -8.19
C ALA A 341 -0.91 7.50 -8.97
N GLY A 342 -0.71 6.30 -9.54
CA GLY A 342 0.51 5.95 -10.28
C GLY A 342 1.80 5.94 -9.46
N THR A 343 1.70 5.97 -8.12
CA THR A 343 2.84 6.01 -7.19
C THR A 343 2.81 4.83 -6.22
N PRO A 344 2.86 3.58 -6.72
CA PRO A 344 2.50 2.39 -5.94
C PRO A 344 3.52 2.00 -4.86
N LEU A 345 4.72 2.58 -4.86
CA LEU A 345 5.74 2.35 -3.82
C LEU A 345 5.55 3.27 -2.60
N THR A 346 4.74 4.33 -2.75
CA THR A 346 4.50 5.33 -1.71
C THR A 346 3.06 5.25 -1.19
N PHE A 347 2.10 5.07 -2.10
CA PHE A 347 0.69 5.01 -1.76
C PHE A 347 0.13 3.59 -1.89
N ASP A 348 -0.72 3.24 -0.93
CA ASP A 348 -1.58 2.07 -0.91
C ASP A 348 -3.03 2.50 -1.25
N ASP A 349 -3.96 1.58 -1.49
CA ASP A 349 -5.41 1.90 -1.58
C ASP A 349 -6.22 0.94 -0.69
N PRO A 350 -6.19 1.12 0.64
CA PRO A 350 -6.71 0.13 1.60
C PRO A 350 -8.23 -0.06 1.56
N THR A 351 -8.95 0.86 0.92
CA THR A 351 -10.41 0.80 0.77
C THR A 351 -10.83 0.51 -0.67
N GLY A 352 -9.87 0.51 -1.60
CA GLY A 352 -10.15 0.48 -3.02
C GLY A 352 -10.96 1.69 -3.46
N ASN A 353 -10.71 2.88 -2.93
CA ASN A 353 -11.35 4.14 -3.38
C ASN A 353 -10.41 5.35 -3.31
N TRP A 354 -9.38 5.32 -2.47
CA TRP A 354 -8.51 6.48 -2.29
C TRP A 354 -7.08 6.05 -2.00
N PRO A 355 -6.12 6.47 -2.85
CA PRO A 355 -4.71 6.38 -2.53
C PRO A 355 -4.45 6.99 -1.15
N SER A 356 -3.75 6.25 -0.31
CA SER A 356 -3.36 6.69 1.02
C SER A 356 -1.88 6.44 1.23
N CYS A 357 -1.22 7.27 2.04
CA CYS A 357 0.14 6.95 2.44
C CYS A 357 0.08 5.86 3.51
N GLY A 358 0.25 4.60 3.11
CA GLY A 358 0.15 3.43 3.99
C GLY A 358 1.09 3.51 5.19
N TRP A 359 2.30 4.04 4.98
CA TRP A 359 3.26 4.27 6.05
C TRP A 359 2.79 5.33 7.06
N CYS A 360 2.09 6.38 6.61
CA CYS A 360 1.49 7.38 7.50
C CYS A 360 0.31 6.83 8.29
N LYS A 361 -0.34 5.73 7.86
CA LYS A 361 -1.47 5.12 8.57
C LYS A 361 -1.11 3.92 9.43
N LYS A 362 -0.11 3.10 9.12
CA LYS A 362 0.21 1.90 9.93
C LYS A 362 0.97 2.25 11.22
N THR A 363 1.88 3.23 11.16
CA THR A 363 2.47 3.85 12.36
C THR A 363 1.45 4.67 13.15
N PHE A 364 0.49 5.32 12.48
CA PHE A 364 -0.61 6.01 13.16
C PHE A 364 -1.68 5.05 13.72
N LYS A 365 -2.16 4.00 13.05
CA LYS A 365 -3.29 3.17 13.52
C LYS A 365 -2.98 2.51 14.87
N ALA A 366 -1.73 2.14 15.13
CA ALA A 366 -1.27 1.64 16.42
C ALA A 366 -1.27 2.72 17.54
N VAL A 367 -1.20 4.01 17.20
CA VAL A 367 -1.15 5.15 18.14
C VAL A 367 -2.47 5.94 18.20
N ASN A 368 -3.23 5.94 17.11
CA ASN A 368 -4.29 6.90 16.81
C ASN A 368 -5.65 6.51 17.39
N LYS A 369 -5.88 5.23 17.73
CA LYS A 369 -7.16 4.80 18.32
C LYS A 369 -7.27 5.03 19.84
N TRP A 370 -6.17 5.33 20.55
CA TRP A 370 -6.20 5.41 22.03
C TRP A 370 -5.38 6.54 22.70
N VAL A 371 -4.57 7.33 21.99
CA VAL A 371 -3.71 8.35 22.64
C VAL A 371 -3.85 9.77 22.06
N ILE A 372 -4.23 9.94 20.80
CA ILE A 372 -4.04 11.23 20.10
C ILE A 372 -5.21 12.23 20.24
N GLN A 373 -6.46 11.81 20.44
CA GLN A 373 -7.57 12.78 20.55
C GLN A 373 -7.44 13.77 21.72
N PRO A 374 -6.96 13.37 22.92
CA PRO A 374 -6.68 14.32 23.98
C PRO A 374 -5.39 15.14 23.72
N ALA A 375 -4.31 14.49 23.29
CA ALA A 375 -3.00 15.15 23.11
C ALA A 375 -2.98 16.19 21.96
N TYR A 376 -3.70 15.93 20.86
CA TYR A 376 -3.83 16.86 19.74
C TYR A 376 -4.59 18.14 20.15
N LYS A 377 -5.59 18.00 21.03
CA LYS A 377 -6.38 19.12 21.55
C LYS A 377 -5.59 20.03 22.51
N TYR A 378 -4.67 19.46 23.30
CA TYR A 378 -3.98 20.18 24.38
C TYR A 378 -2.49 20.50 24.14
N VAL A 379 -1.79 19.82 23.22
CA VAL A 379 -0.34 20.00 22.98
C VAL A 379 -0.05 20.51 21.57
N VAL A 380 -0.67 19.93 20.54
CA VAL A 380 -0.39 20.27 19.13
C VAL A 380 -1.10 21.56 18.70
N ARG A 381 -2.35 21.79 19.13
CA ARG A 381 -3.09 23.02 18.82
C ARG A 381 -2.40 24.31 19.31
N PRO A 382 -1.83 24.37 20.53
CA PRO A 382 -1.03 25.52 20.98
C PRO A 382 0.29 25.69 20.23
N LEU A 383 1.01 24.59 19.92
CA LEU A 383 2.29 24.64 19.19
C LEU A 383 2.13 25.05 17.72
N VAL A 384 1.06 24.60 17.06
CA VAL A 384 0.73 25.00 15.68
C VAL A 384 0.19 26.43 15.63
N SER A 385 -0.50 26.91 16.69
CA SER A 385 -0.88 28.33 16.80
C SER A 385 0.32 29.24 17.09
N ALA A 386 1.30 28.77 17.88
CA ALA A 386 2.58 29.44 18.13
C ALA A 386 3.46 29.50 16.88
N ALA A 387 3.54 28.42 16.09
CA ALA A 387 4.28 28.42 14.81
C ALA A 387 3.60 29.31 13.75
N ARG A 388 2.26 29.36 13.72
CA ARG A 388 1.49 30.31 12.87
C ARG A 388 1.69 31.77 13.28
N SER A 389 1.87 32.05 14.56
CA SER A 389 2.10 33.42 15.04
C SER A 389 3.57 33.86 14.87
N ALA A 390 4.53 32.93 14.83
CA ALA A 390 5.93 33.22 14.52
C ALA A 390 6.23 33.47 13.03
N PHE A 391 5.44 32.89 12.11
CA PHE A 391 5.59 33.12 10.66
C PHE A 391 4.82 34.34 10.13
N LYS A 392 3.85 34.84 10.89
CA LYS A 392 3.04 36.01 10.51
C LYS A 392 3.88 37.31 10.35
N PRO A 393 4.85 37.63 11.22
CA PRO A 393 5.73 38.79 11.02
C PRO A 393 6.59 38.69 9.76
N LEU A 394 7.08 37.49 9.39
CA LEU A 394 7.90 37.28 8.20
C LEU A 394 7.09 37.39 6.91
N VAL A 395 5.87 36.86 6.89
CA VAL A 395 4.93 37.01 5.77
C VAL A 395 4.42 38.44 5.65
N ASP A 396 4.20 39.14 6.77
CA ASP A 396 3.78 40.54 6.77
C ASP A 396 4.92 41.50 6.39
N LEU A 397 6.18 41.17 6.74
CA LEU A 397 7.38 41.87 6.28
C LEU A 397 7.59 41.69 4.77
N ALA A 398 7.43 40.47 4.25
CA ALA A 398 7.50 40.20 2.82
C ALA A 398 6.37 40.89 2.04
N LYS A 399 5.15 40.90 2.58
CA LYS A 399 4.01 41.64 2.00
C LYS A 399 4.15 43.16 2.12
N SER A 400 4.85 43.66 3.14
CA SER A 400 5.19 45.08 3.32
C SER A 400 6.24 45.52 2.31
N ALA A 401 7.30 44.71 2.12
CA ALA A 401 8.33 44.95 1.11
C ALA A 401 7.76 44.91 -0.32
N ALA A 402 6.90 43.95 -0.64
CA ALA A 402 6.22 43.86 -1.93
C ALA A 402 5.26 45.05 -2.18
N ARG A 403 4.58 45.55 -1.14
CA ARG A 403 3.72 46.75 -1.24
C ARG A 403 4.53 48.02 -1.45
N LYS A 404 5.68 48.18 -0.76
CA LYS A 404 6.59 49.32 -0.96
C LYS A 404 7.21 49.31 -2.36
N ALA A 405 7.61 48.14 -2.87
CA ALA A 405 8.11 48.00 -4.24
C ALA A 405 7.03 48.35 -5.29
N LYS A 406 5.78 47.93 -5.06
CA LYS A 406 4.65 48.26 -5.94
C LYS A 406 4.27 49.75 -5.89
N GLN A 407 4.36 50.39 -4.73
CA GLN A 407 4.12 51.83 -4.59
C GLN A 407 5.24 52.67 -5.22
N ALA A 408 6.51 52.26 -5.06
CA ALA A 408 7.64 52.89 -5.75
C ALA A 408 7.50 52.77 -7.27
N TRP A 409 7.12 51.60 -7.77
CA TRP A 409 6.85 51.37 -9.19
C TRP A 409 5.70 52.22 -9.75
N ASN A 410 4.61 52.37 -8.99
CA ASN A 410 3.48 53.20 -9.39
C ASN A 410 3.79 54.70 -9.30
N GLY A 411 4.61 55.12 -8.34
CA GLY A 411 5.14 56.49 -8.26
C GLY A 411 5.99 56.83 -9.47
N ILE A 412 6.91 55.93 -9.86
CA ILE A 412 7.73 56.06 -11.07
C ILE A 412 6.84 56.13 -12.32
N LYS A 413 5.78 55.31 -12.42
CA LYS A 413 4.81 55.40 -13.52
C LYS A 413 4.09 56.74 -13.59
N GLN A 414 3.70 57.34 -12.46
CA GLN A 414 3.05 58.66 -12.42
C GLN A 414 4.01 59.81 -12.76
N THR A 415 5.29 59.71 -12.38
CA THR A 415 6.33 60.68 -12.77
C THR A 415 6.65 60.57 -14.27
N VAL A 416 6.62 59.36 -14.83
CA VAL A 416 6.84 59.14 -16.28
C VAL A 416 5.63 59.55 -17.12
N SER A 417 4.39 59.44 -16.61
CA SER A 417 3.18 59.90 -17.31
C SER A 417 2.92 61.42 -17.23
N SER A 418 3.70 62.16 -16.42
CA SER A 418 3.68 63.63 -16.35
C SER A 418 4.80 64.29 -17.17
N TRP A 419 5.62 63.48 -17.86
CA TRP A 419 6.59 63.91 -18.85
C TRP A 419 6.12 63.47 -20.24
N SER A 420 5.08 64.15 -20.73
CA SER A 420 4.78 64.22 -22.16
C SER A 420 4.59 65.70 -22.48
N PRO A 421 5.52 66.31 -23.26
CA PRO A 421 5.43 67.71 -23.63
C PRO A 421 4.23 67.96 -24.57
N PRO A 422 3.70 69.20 -24.60
CA PRO A 422 2.43 69.56 -25.23
C PRO A 422 2.34 69.28 -26.73
#